data_AF-A0A0P8LCE8-F1
#
_entry.id   AF-A0A0P8LCE8-F1
#
_cell.length_a   1.000
_cell.length_b   1.000
_cell.length_c   1.000
_cell.angle_alpha   90.00
_cell.angle_beta   90.00
_cell.angle_gamma   90.00
#
_symmetry.space_group_name_H-M   'P 1'
#
loop_
_entity.id
_entity.type
_entity.pdbx_description
1 polymer ?
#
loop_
_entity_poly.entity_id
_entity_poly.type
_entity_poly.pdbx_seq_one_letter_code
_entity_poly.pdbx_strand_id
1 'polypeptide(L)'
;MEQRRFSGKGHWYHETQSNHAQSDALPLVPEAANVDDRFLLDLALPDEIVAACTGWLAPARALCHQLFPLSLPVNRLRTLSAYDRLSTALTVAQACGVQRLCNHYAALLAPLPGPDSSRESNRRLAQITQYARQLASSPDVIDDKARNQLDEVGLSTYDIVVINQIIGFIGFQARVVAVFQALLGHPVRWLPGHHIQPHALPACAGRWIALLPVVELRYASAHQLESLSRWQAEPALEALTPVLCHEPTLLDLTGEILINSREESALSPPSLLAAVDLLTRSPDRFSAAQFTPLMEEGLTVAQAINRLSQSAFEGWLNRLKVAAGKAE
;
A
#
# COMPACT_ATOMS: atom_id res chain seq x y z
N MET A 1 -31.91 -27.74 -68.39
CA MET A 1 -32.40 -26.39 -68.04
C MET A 1 -31.42 -25.79 -67.06
N GLU A 2 -30.84 -24.65 -67.43
CA GLU A 2 -29.85 -23.89 -66.67
C GLU A 2 -30.46 -23.16 -65.45
N GLN A 3 -29.54 -22.57 -64.67
CA GLN A 3 -29.67 -21.44 -63.73
C GLN A 3 -29.92 -21.82 -62.26
N ARG A 4 -29.22 -21.29 -61.26
CA ARG A 4 -28.38 -20.07 -61.14
C ARG A 4 -27.33 -20.26 -60.03
N ARG A 5 -26.11 -19.77 -60.28
CA ARG A 5 -25.08 -19.51 -59.27
C ARG A 5 -25.45 -18.23 -58.50
N PHE A 6 -25.55 -18.29 -57.17
CA PHE A 6 -25.50 -17.11 -56.32
C PHE A 6 -24.15 -17.10 -55.58
N SER A 7 -23.32 -16.12 -55.94
CA SER A 7 -22.08 -15.78 -55.24
C SER A 7 -22.43 -14.95 -54.02
N GLY A 8 -22.50 -15.59 -52.85
CA GLY A 8 -22.55 -14.92 -51.57
C GLY A 8 -21.13 -14.63 -51.11
N LYS A 9 -20.68 -13.38 -51.24
CA LYS A 9 -19.49 -12.87 -50.57
C LYS A 9 -19.71 -12.96 -49.06
N GLY A 10 -19.26 -14.06 -48.45
CA GLY A 10 -19.13 -14.18 -47.01
C GLY A 10 -18.03 -13.24 -46.54
N HIS A 11 -18.42 -12.01 -46.18
CA HIS A 11 -17.57 -11.13 -45.41
C HIS A 11 -17.29 -11.82 -44.08
N TRP A 12 -16.09 -12.39 -43.97
CA TRP A 12 -15.48 -12.78 -42.71
C TRP A 12 -15.33 -11.52 -41.87
N TYR A 13 -16.38 -11.16 -41.14
CA TYR A 13 -16.25 -10.35 -39.96
C TYR A 13 -15.38 -11.15 -39.00
N HIS A 14 -14.10 -10.80 -38.94
CA HIS A 14 -13.29 -11.08 -37.78
C HIS A 14 -13.92 -10.33 -36.62
N GLU A 15 -14.88 -10.97 -35.94
CA GLU A 15 -15.09 -10.71 -34.52
C GLU A 15 -13.73 -10.92 -33.87
N THR A 16 -13.06 -9.81 -33.59
CA THR A 16 -11.92 -9.77 -32.70
C THR A 16 -12.48 -10.18 -31.35
N GLN A 17 -12.43 -11.48 -31.06
CA GLN A 17 -12.54 -12.01 -29.72
C GLN A 17 -11.40 -11.38 -28.91
N SER A 18 -11.70 -10.20 -28.39
CA SER A 18 -10.98 -9.56 -27.33
C SER A 18 -11.16 -10.50 -26.17
N ASN A 19 -10.15 -11.32 -25.91
CA ASN A 19 -10.12 -12.21 -24.76
C ASN A 19 -10.04 -11.32 -23.52
N HIS A 20 -11.19 -10.75 -23.12
CA HIS A 20 -11.36 -10.15 -21.82
C HIS A 20 -11.24 -11.32 -20.84
N ALA A 21 -10.04 -11.53 -20.32
CA ALA A 21 -9.90 -12.10 -18.99
C ALA A 21 -10.60 -11.10 -18.05
N GLN A 22 -11.92 -11.18 -17.97
CA GLN A 22 -12.68 -10.64 -16.85
C GLN A 22 -12.08 -11.36 -15.64
N SER A 23 -11.28 -10.63 -14.86
CA SER A 23 -11.03 -11.02 -13.49
C SER A 23 -12.41 -11.16 -12.88
N ASP A 24 -12.82 -12.40 -12.55
CA ASP A 24 -14.11 -12.66 -11.90
C ASP A 24 -14.25 -11.69 -10.73
N ALA A 25 -15.12 -10.69 -10.90
CA ALA A 25 -15.33 -9.68 -9.88
C ALA A 25 -15.88 -10.42 -8.66
N LEU A 26 -15.10 -10.47 -7.60
CA LEU A 26 -15.52 -11.11 -6.36
C LEU A 26 -16.84 -10.49 -5.91
N PRO A 27 -17.80 -11.29 -5.43
CA PRO A 27 -19.05 -10.74 -4.92
C PRO A 27 -18.71 -9.72 -3.83
N LEU A 28 -19.23 -8.51 -3.99
CA LEU A 28 -19.05 -7.44 -3.01
C LEU A 28 -19.56 -7.92 -1.64
N VAL A 29 -18.82 -7.57 -0.59
CA VAL A 29 -19.19 -7.83 0.81
C VAL A 29 -19.39 -6.47 1.48
N PRO A 30 -20.59 -5.88 1.40
CA PRO A 30 -20.83 -4.51 1.89
C PRO A 30 -20.52 -4.33 3.38
N GLU A 31 -20.69 -5.39 4.18
CA GLU A 31 -20.42 -5.39 5.62
C GLU A 31 -18.95 -5.12 5.93
N ALA A 32 -18.04 -5.41 4.99
CA ALA A 32 -16.61 -5.15 5.16
C ALA A 32 -16.27 -3.65 5.26
N ALA A 33 -17.19 -2.74 4.88
CA ALA A 33 -17.01 -1.30 5.07
C ALA A 33 -17.24 -0.87 6.54
N ASN A 34 -18.05 -1.60 7.30
CA ASN A 34 -18.52 -1.22 8.63
C ASN A 34 -17.70 -1.90 9.72
N VAL A 35 -16.41 -1.60 9.76
CA VAL A 35 -15.48 -2.06 10.80
C VAL A 35 -15.17 -0.95 11.79
N ASP A 36 -15.05 -1.27 13.07
CA ASP A 36 -14.68 -0.32 14.12
C ASP A 36 -13.18 0.00 14.04
N ASP A 37 -12.35 -1.03 13.90
CA ASP A 37 -10.92 -0.91 13.66
C ASP A 37 -10.61 -1.04 12.16
N ARG A 38 -10.52 0.10 11.48
CA ARG A 38 -10.19 0.17 10.04
C ARG A 38 -8.76 -0.27 9.70
N PHE A 39 -7.86 -0.33 10.69
CA PHE A 39 -6.50 -0.80 10.48
C PHE A 39 -6.44 -2.34 10.56
N LEU A 40 -7.01 -2.93 11.61
CA LEU A 40 -7.01 -4.39 11.82
C LEU A 40 -8.19 -5.13 11.21
N LEU A 41 -9.19 -4.43 10.69
CA LEU A 41 -10.41 -4.99 10.09
C LEU A 41 -11.17 -5.91 11.06
N ASP A 42 -11.30 -5.45 12.31
CA ASP A 42 -11.93 -6.16 13.43
C ASP A 42 -11.43 -7.60 13.65
N LEU A 43 -10.14 -7.84 13.43
CA LEU A 43 -9.51 -9.07 13.88
C LEU A 43 -9.56 -9.14 15.41
N ALA A 44 -10.23 -10.17 15.93
CA ALA A 44 -10.34 -10.43 17.36
C ALA A 44 -9.00 -10.91 17.92
N LEU A 45 -8.19 -9.97 18.40
CA LEU A 45 -6.89 -10.24 19.01
C LEU A 45 -7.02 -10.33 20.54
N PRO A 46 -6.20 -11.18 21.21
CA PRO A 46 -6.10 -11.16 22.66
C PRO A 46 -5.62 -9.80 23.18
N ASP A 47 -6.21 -9.31 24.28
CA ASP A 47 -5.91 -7.99 24.87
C ASP A 47 -4.42 -7.82 25.19
N GLU A 48 -3.75 -8.90 25.62
CA GLU A 48 -2.31 -8.91 25.91
C GLU A 48 -1.47 -8.56 24.68
N ILE A 49 -1.87 -9.06 23.50
CA ILE A 49 -1.18 -8.79 22.23
C ILE A 49 -1.45 -7.35 21.79
N VAL A 50 -2.69 -6.89 21.91
CA VAL A 50 -3.04 -5.49 21.60
C VAL A 50 -2.26 -4.53 22.49
N ALA A 51 -2.19 -4.81 23.79
CA ALA A 51 -1.43 -4.03 24.75
C ALA A 51 0.07 -4.00 24.41
N ALA A 52 0.66 -5.16 24.09
CA ALA A 52 2.08 -5.27 23.74
C ALA A 52 2.45 -4.50 22.45
N CYS A 53 1.53 -4.38 21.50
CA CYS A 53 1.74 -3.67 20.24
C CYS A 53 1.22 -2.23 20.24
N THR A 54 0.61 -1.75 21.33
CA THR A 54 -0.11 -0.46 21.37
C THR A 54 0.76 0.72 20.94
N GLY A 55 2.06 0.72 21.27
CA GLY A 55 2.98 1.81 20.95
C GLY A 55 3.01 2.16 19.47
N TRP A 56 3.12 1.18 18.58
CA TRP A 56 3.11 1.41 17.12
C TRP A 56 1.71 1.23 16.50
N LEU A 57 0.83 0.45 17.13
CA LEU A 57 -0.52 0.19 16.62
C LEU A 57 -1.44 1.41 16.75
N ALA A 58 -1.34 2.18 17.84
CA ALA A 58 -2.13 3.40 18.03
C ALA A 58 -1.86 4.46 16.94
N PRO A 59 -0.60 4.86 16.64
CA PRO A 59 -0.33 5.79 15.55
C PRO A 59 -0.68 5.21 14.17
N ALA A 60 -0.56 3.88 13.96
CA ALA A 60 -1.01 3.24 12.72
C ALA A 60 -2.53 3.34 12.50
N ARG A 61 -3.33 3.15 13.55
CA ARG A 61 -4.79 3.38 13.52
C ARG A 61 -5.12 4.84 13.24
N ALA A 62 -4.46 5.77 13.95
CA ALA A 62 -4.64 7.21 13.72
C ALA A 62 -4.31 7.59 12.26
N LEU A 63 -3.22 7.04 11.71
CA LEU A 63 -2.82 7.28 10.34
C LEU A 63 -3.84 6.74 9.33
N CYS A 64 -4.45 5.58 9.58
CA CYS A 64 -5.54 5.05 8.75
C CYS A 64 -6.66 6.09 8.59
N HIS A 65 -7.08 6.74 9.68
CA HIS A 65 -8.11 7.78 9.65
C HIS A 65 -7.66 9.05 8.90
N GLN A 66 -6.39 9.44 8.99
CA GLN A 66 -5.84 10.60 8.27
C GLN A 66 -5.74 10.34 6.76
N LEU A 67 -5.38 9.13 6.35
CA LEU A 67 -5.28 8.75 4.94
C LEU A 67 -6.65 8.60 4.30
N PHE A 68 -7.65 8.11 5.03
CA PHE A 68 -9.00 7.84 4.51
C PHE A 68 -10.10 8.52 5.33
N PRO A 69 -10.15 9.87 5.36
CA PRO A 69 -11.19 10.60 6.07
C PRO A 69 -12.56 10.42 5.41
N LEU A 70 -13.65 10.59 6.18
CA LEU A 70 -15.02 10.46 5.68
C LEU A 70 -15.39 11.54 4.65
N SER A 71 -14.81 12.73 4.77
CA SER A 71 -15.00 13.84 3.83
C SER A 71 -13.64 14.42 3.46
N LEU A 72 -13.40 14.59 2.15
CA LEU A 72 -12.15 15.09 1.62
C LEU A 72 -12.41 16.16 0.57
N PRO A 73 -12.41 17.46 0.96
CA PRO A 73 -12.52 18.53 -0.01
C PRO A 73 -11.25 18.60 -0.86
N VAL A 74 -11.42 18.59 -2.19
CA VAL A 74 -10.33 18.81 -3.13
C VAL A 74 -10.13 20.31 -3.39
N ASN A 75 -8.89 20.72 -3.58
CA ASN A 75 -8.52 22.08 -3.97
C ASN A 75 -7.34 22.06 -4.94
N ARG A 76 -6.85 23.23 -5.37
CA ARG A 76 -5.78 23.33 -6.39
C ARG A 76 -4.48 22.64 -5.99
N LEU A 77 -4.16 22.58 -4.70
CA LEU A 77 -2.95 21.94 -4.17
C LEU A 77 -3.22 20.53 -3.62
N ARG A 78 -4.48 20.14 -3.44
CA ARG A 78 -4.88 18.83 -2.92
C ARG A 78 -5.98 18.29 -3.81
N THR A 79 -5.58 17.75 -4.95
CA THR A 79 -6.49 17.31 -6.02
C THR A 79 -6.91 15.85 -5.87
N LEU A 80 -6.19 15.07 -5.05
CA LEU A 80 -6.44 13.64 -4.86
C LEU A 80 -7.77 13.41 -4.12
N SER A 81 -8.76 12.89 -4.85
CA SER A 81 -10.11 12.67 -4.33
C SER A 81 -10.20 11.46 -3.40
N ALA A 82 -11.30 11.33 -2.65
CA ALA A 82 -11.56 10.13 -1.86
C ALA A 82 -11.61 8.86 -2.72
N TYR A 83 -12.14 8.96 -3.95
CA TYR A 83 -12.15 7.88 -4.92
C TYR A 83 -10.74 7.47 -5.33
N ASP A 84 -9.86 8.44 -5.65
CA ASP A 84 -8.46 8.16 -6.02
C ASP A 84 -7.72 7.44 -4.89
N ARG A 85 -7.92 7.90 -3.64
CA ARG A 85 -7.30 7.29 -2.46
C ARG A 85 -7.75 5.85 -2.25
N LEU A 86 -9.06 5.60 -2.27
CA LEU A 86 -9.61 4.26 -2.06
C LEU A 86 -9.32 3.32 -3.24
N SER A 87 -9.31 3.82 -4.47
CA SER A 87 -8.92 3.03 -5.65
C SER A 87 -7.44 2.66 -5.62
N THR A 88 -6.57 3.58 -5.18
CA THR A 88 -5.16 3.30 -4.89
C THR A 88 -5.03 2.22 -3.82
N ALA A 89 -5.74 2.36 -2.69
CA ALA A 89 -5.70 1.40 -1.60
C ALA A 89 -6.18 0.01 -2.01
N LEU A 90 -7.30 -0.08 -2.74
CA LEU A 90 -7.80 -1.33 -3.29
C LEU A 90 -6.80 -1.98 -4.24
N THR A 91 -6.17 -1.19 -5.11
CA THR A 91 -5.14 -1.69 -6.06
C THR A 91 -3.96 -2.32 -5.32
N VAL A 92 -3.48 -1.68 -4.24
CA VAL A 92 -2.37 -2.21 -3.45
C VAL A 92 -2.81 -3.42 -2.62
N ALA A 93 -4.01 -3.41 -2.05
CA ALA A 93 -4.57 -4.55 -1.33
C ALA A 93 -4.66 -5.80 -2.24
N GLN A 94 -5.11 -5.61 -3.48
CA GLN A 94 -5.16 -6.66 -4.51
C GLN A 94 -3.76 -7.16 -4.90
N ALA A 95 -2.80 -6.23 -5.05
CA ALA A 95 -1.41 -6.56 -5.31
C ALA A 95 -0.76 -7.37 -4.17
N CYS A 96 -1.13 -7.09 -2.92
CA CYS A 96 -0.72 -7.86 -1.74
C CYS A 96 -1.49 -9.19 -1.58
N GLY A 97 -2.68 -9.32 -2.15
CA GLY A 97 -3.49 -10.55 -2.10
C GLY A 97 -4.18 -10.84 -0.77
N VAL A 98 -4.29 -9.85 0.13
CA VAL A 98 -4.93 -10.01 1.43
C VAL A 98 -6.43 -9.81 1.29
N GLN A 99 -7.21 -10.91 1.32
CA GLN A 99 -8.61 -10.89 0.91
C GLN A 99 -9.49 -9.94 1.74
N ARG A 100 -9.32 -9.94 3.07
CA ARG A 100 -10.08 -9.04 3.97
C ARG A 100 -9.86 -7.57 3.63
N LEU A 101 -8.62 -7.23 3.28
CA LEU A 101 -8.23 -5.87 2.91
C LEU A 101 -8.84 -5.47 1.57
N CYS A 102 -8.83 -6.37 0.58
CA CYS A 102 -9.52 -6.18 -0.69
C CYS A 102 -11.01 -5.92 -0.48
N ASN A 103 -11.67 -6.74 0.34
CA ASN A 103 -13.10 -6.61 0.63
C ASN A 103 -13.41 -5.27 1.29
N HIS A 104 -12.60 -4.86 2.28
CA HIS A 104 -12.76 -3.60 2.99
C HIS A 104 -12.70 -2.40 2.05
N TYR A 105 -11.62 -2.27 1.28
CA TYR A 105 -11.46 -1.12 0.37
C TYR A 105 -12.41 -1.16 -0.82
N ALA A 106 -12.81 -2.34 -1.31
CA ALA A 106 -13.85 -2.45 -2.32
C ALA A 106 -15.22 -2.01 -1.79
N ALA A 107 -15.57 -2.39 -0.56
CA ALA A 107 -16.82 -1.99 0.07
C ALA A 107 -16.88 -0.48 0.36
N LEU A 108 -15.75 0.13 0.74
CA LEU A 108 -15.65 1.59 0.91
C LEU A 108 -15.70 2.36 -0.42
N LEU A 109 -15.14 1.78 -1.49
CA LEU A 109 -15.10 2.41 -2.82
C LEU A 109 -16.46 2.35 -3.54
N ALA A 110 -17.19 1.23 -3.41
CA ALA A 110 -18.46 0.98 -4.10
C ALA A 110 -19.53 2.09 -4.00
N PRO A 111 -19.77 2.73 -2.82
CA PRO A 111 -20.78 3.78 -2.71
C PRO A 111 -20.32 5.15 -3.25
N LEU A 112 -19.03 5.35 -3.52
CA LEU A 112 -18.55 6.63 -4.01
C LEU A 112 -18.97 6.85 -5.47
N PRO A 113 -19.26 8.10 -5.88
CA PRO A 113 -19.44 8.41 -7.29
C PRO A 113 -18.15 8.05 -8.02
N GLY A 114 -18.27 7.24 -9.06
CA GLY A 114 -17.14 6.88 -9.91
C GLY A 114 -16.51 8.12 -10.56
N PRO A 115 -15.31 7.98 -11.14
CA PRO A 115 -14.74 9.02 -11.98
C PRO A 115 -15.75 9.38 -13.06
N ASP A 116 -15.75 10.65 -13.48
CA ASP A 116 -16.55 11.03 -14.63
C ASP A 116 -16.14 10.20 -15.87
N SER A 117 -17.05 10.06 -16.83
CA SER A 117 -16.79 9.29 -18.04
C SER A 117 -15.87 10.00 -19.04
N SER A 118 -15.24 11.12 -18.64
CA SER A 118 -14.31 11.84 -19.52
C SER A 118 -13.06 11.01 -19.76
N ARG A 119 -12.41 11.27 -20.90
CA ARG A 119 -11.12 10.63 -21.22
C ARG A 119 -10.03 11.04 -20.23
N GLU A 120 -10.10 12.25 -19.70
CA GLU A 120 -9.12 12.80 -18.77
C GLU A 120 -9.18 12.12 -17.41
N SER A 121 -10.38 11.99 -16.83
CA SER A 121 -10.57 11.32 -15.54
C SER A 121 -10.21 9.83 -15.62
N ASN A 122 -10.60 9.16 -16.70
CA ASN A 122 -10.19 7.77 -16.94
C ASN A 122 -8.68 7.62 -17.10
N ARG A 123 -8.00 8.55 -17.80
CA ARG A 123 -6.53 8.55 -17.92
C ARG A 123 -5.87 8.75 -16.56
N ARG A 124 -6.36 9.69 -15.75
CA ARG A 124 -5.87 9.94 -14.39
C ARG A 124 -5.96 8.70 -13.52
N LEU A 125 -7.14 8.06 -13.47
CA LEU A 125 -7.33 6.84 -12.69
C LEU A 125 -6.43 5.69 -13.18
N ALA A 126 -6.31 5.51 -14.50
CA ALA A 126 -5.45 4.48 -15.06
C ALA A 126 -3.97 4.66 -14.69
N GLN A 127 -3.45 5.89 -14.75
CA GLN A 127 -2.06 6.17 -14.39
C GLN A 127 -1.82 6.04 -12.88
N ILE A 128 -2.73 6.54 -12.05
CA ILE A 128 -2.70 6.38 -10.59
C ILE A 128 -2.64 4.89 -10.20
N THR A 129 -3.56 4.09 -10.74
CA THR A 129 -3.64 2.66 -10.40
C THR A 129 -2.48 1.85 -10.97
N GLN A 130 -1.98 2.19 -12.17
CA GLN A 130 -0.77 1.59 -12.72
C GLN A 130 0.45 1.87 -11.84
N TYR A 131 0.67 3.14 -11.47
CA TYR A 131 1.76 3.55 -10.60
C TYR A 131 1.67 2.85 -9.24
N ALA A 132 0.48 2.81 -8.63
CA ALA A 132 0.25 2.16 -7.35
C ALA A 132 0.62 0.67 -7.38
N ARG A 133 0.22 -0.04 -8.43
CA ARG A 133 0.56 -1.45 -8.63
C ARG A 133 2.07 -1.65 -8.79
N GLN A 134 2.72 -0.81 -9.59
CA GLN A 134 4.17 -0.88 -9.82
C GLN A 134 4.93 -0.62 -8.52
N LEU A 135 4.65 0.47 -7.80
CA LEU A 135 5.34 0.78 -6.56
C LEU A 135 5.08 -0.26 -5.46
N ALA A 136 3.89 -0.86 -5.42
CA ALA A 136 3.57 -1.93 -4.48
C ALA A 136 4.31 -3.23 -4.78
N SER A 137 4.26 -3.73 -6.02
CA SER A 137 4.72 -5.07 -6.39
C SER A 137 6.10 -5.12 -7.06
N SER A 138 6.47 -4.10 -7.81
CA SER A 138 7.70 -4.06 -8.62
C SER A 138 8.35 -2.68 -8.53
N PRO A 139 8.76 -2.23 -7.33
CA PRO A 139 9.25 -0.86 -7.13
C PRO A 139 10.49 -0.52 -7.97
N ASP A 140 11.26 -1.53 -8.38
CA ASP A 140 12.42 -1.41 -9.27
C ASP A 140 12.08 -0.84 -10.66
N VAL A 141 10.83 -0.94 -11.10
CA VAL A 141 10.38 -0.39 -12.40
C VAL A 141 10.00 1.10 -12.34
N ILE A 142 10.02 1.71 -11.16
CA ILE A 142 9.66 3.12 -10.96
C ILE A 142 10.82 4.01 -11.44
N ASP A 143 10.68 4.49 -12.68
CA ASP A 143 11.60 5.39 -13.35
C ASP A 143 11.09 6.84 -13.40
N ASP A 144 11.85 7.72 -14.03
CA ASP A 144 11.47 9.14 -14.19
C ASP A 144 10.20 9.30 -15.03
N LYS A 145 9.93 8.38 -15.96
CA LYS A 145 8.72 8.39 -16.77
C LYS A 145 7.48 8.11 -15.92
N ALA A 146 7.53 7.10 -15.05
CA ALA A 146 6.43 6.78 -14.13
C ALA A 146 6.11 7.97 -13.19
N ARG A 147 7.13 8.70 -12.73
CA ARG A 147 6.95 9.92 -11.92
C ARG A 147 6.32 11.06 -12.73
N ASN A 148 6.83 11.33 -13.94
CA ASN A 148 6.31 12.39 -14.80
C ASN A 148 4.86 12.13 -15.23
N GLN A 149 4.45 10.87 -15.38
CA GLN A 149 3.06 10.53 -15.67
C GLN A 149 2.11 11.02 -14.58
N LEU A 150 2.50 10.99 -13.30
CA LEU A 150 1.66 11.51 -12.22
C LEU A 150 1.45 13.03 -12.35
N ASP A 151 2.49 13.77 -12.74
CA ASP A 151 2.39 15.21 -13.00
C ASP A 151 1.51 15.50 -14.24
N GLU A 152 1.62 14.70 -15.30
CA GLU A 152 0.78 14.84 -16.52
C GLU A 152 -0.72 14.68 -16.25
N VAL A 153 -1.14 13.95 -15.21
CA VAL A 153 -2.54 13.84 -14.79
C VAL A 153 -2.93 14.82 -13.69
N GLY A 154 -2.09 15.81 -13.43
CA GLY A 154 -2.37 16.94 -12.55
C GLY A 154 -2.30 16.59 -11.07
N LEU A 155 -1.47 15.62 -10.67
CA LEU A 155 -1.16 15.40 -9.26
C LEU A 155 -0.12 16.42 -8.80
N SER A 156 -0.47 17.21 -7.79
CA SER A 156 0.48 18.12 -7.15
C SER A 156 1.53 17.37 -6.32
N THR A 157 2.57 18.07 -5.86
CA THR A 157 3.55 17.48 -4.92
C THR A 157 2.89 16.95 -3.64
N TYR A 158 1.88 17.65 -3.09
CA TYR A 158 1.13 17.17 -1.93
C TYR A 158 0.39 15.85 -2.25
N ASP A 159 -0.24 15.78 -3.42
CA ASP A 159 -0.95 14.58 -3.86
C ASP A 159 0.02 13.40 -4.06
N ILE A 160 1.20 13.64 -4.63
CA ILE A 160 2.25 12.63 -4.82
C ILE A 160 2.80 12.16 -3.46
N VAL A 161 2.98 13.04 -2.47
CA VAL A 161 3.37 12.64 -1.12
C VAL A 161 2.28 11.76 -0.49
N VAL A 162 1.01 12.15 -0.58
CA VAL A 162 -0.12 11.38 -0.04
C VAL A 162 -0.27 10.02 -0.73
N ILE A 163 -0.22 9.95 -2.06
CA ILE A 163 -0.39 8.68 -2.79
C ILE A 163 0.75 7.71 -2.46
N ASN A 164 1.99 8.19 -2.34
CA ASN A 164 3.13 7.37 -1.94
C ASN A 164 2.98 6.86 -0.50
N GLN A 165 2.46 7.70 0.39
CA GLN A 165 2.13 7.29 1.75
C GLN A 165 1.02 6.24 1.79
N ILE A 166 -0.04 6.39 1.00
CA ILE A 166 -1.10 5.38 0.88
C ILE A 166 -0.52 4.06 0.38
N ILE A 167 0.27 4.06 -0.69
CA ILE A 167 0.81 2.82 -1.28
C ILE A 167 1.67 2.07 -0.26
N GLY A 168 2.56 2.77 0.42
CA GLY A 168 3.40 2.19 1.45
C GLY A 168 2.61 1.72 2.68
N PHE A 169 1.68 2.54 3.18
CA PHE A 169 0.82 2.23 4.32
C PHE A 169 -0.04 0.99 4.08
N ILE A 170 -0.67 0.86 2.91
CA ILE A 170 -1.49 -0.31 2.59
C ILE A 170 -0.64 -1.58 2.48
N GLY A 171 0.59 -1.46 1.95
CA GLY A 171 1.54 -2.56 1.97
C GLY A 171 1.95 -2.97 3.40
N PHE A 172 2.10 -2.01 4.31
CA PHE A 172 2.35 -2.26 5.73
C PHE A 172 1.13 -2.92 6.39
N GLN A 173 -0.06 -2.35 6.23
CA GLN A 173 -1.33 -2.86 6.76
C GLN A 173 -1.58 -4.30 6.28
N ALA A 174 -1.38 -4.59 5.00
CA ALA A 174 -1.55 -5.94 4.44
C ALA A 174 -0.68 -6.98 5.15
N ARG A 175 0.59 -6.64 5.39
CA ARG A 175 1.54 -7.53 6.07
C ARG A 175 1.18 -7.71 7.54
N VAL A 176 0.82 -6.65 8.24
CA VAL A 176 0.37 -6.72 9.64
C VAL A 176 -0.90 -7.57 9.78
N VAL A 177 -1.89 -7.35 8.92
CA VAL A 177 -3.12 -8.16 8.87
C VAL A 177 -2.80 -9.63 8.59
N ALA A 178 -1.86 -9.93 7.68
CA ALA A 178 -1.43 -11.29 7.39
C ALA A 178 -0.75 -11.97 8.59
N VAL A 179 0.08 -11.23 9.35
CA VAL A 179 0.71 -11.72 10.58
C VAL A 179 -0.34 -12.06 11.63
N PHE A 180 -1.31 -11.18 11.86
CA PHE A 180 -2.38 -11.43 12.83
C PHE A 180 -3.33 -12.54 12.40
N GLN A 181 -3.60 -12.69 11.10
CA GLN A 181 -4.35 -13.84 10.59
C GLN A 181 -3.59 -15.14 10.79
N ALA A 182 -2.28 -15.16 10.55
CA ALA A 182 -1.43 -16.32 10.84
C ALA A 182 -1.45 -16.71 12.32
N LEU A 183 -1.39 -15.72 13.23
CA LEU A 183 -1.52 -15.94 14.68
C LEU A 183 -2.86 -16.59 15.04
N LEU A 184 -3.95 -16.12 14.44
CA LEU A 184 -5.31 -16.61 14.70
C LEU A 184 -5.64 -17.91 13.93
N GLY A 185 -4.72 -18.43 13.10
CA GLY A 185 -4.96 -19.57 12.23
C GLY A 185 -5.96 -19.29 11.10
N HIS A 186 -6.22 -18.02 10.79
CA HIS A 186 -7.09 -17.60 9.71
C HIS A 186 -6.33 -17.61 8.36
N PRO A 187 -6.98 -18.04 7.26
CA PRO A 187 -6.36 -17.94 5.94
C PRO A 187 -6.27 -16.48 5.48
N VAL A 188 -5.10 -16.07 5.00
CA VAL A 188 -4.90 -14.73 4.40
C VAL A 188 -5.59 -14.59 3.05
N ARG A 189 -5.60 -15.69 2.32
CA ARG A 189 -6.20 -15.83 1.02
C ARG A 189 -7.17 -17.00 1.01
N TRP A 190 -8.37 -16.77 0.49
CA TRP A 190 -9.43 -17.77 0.51
C TRP A 190 -9.62 -18.51 -0.83
N LEU A 191 -9.16 -17.94 -1.96
CA LEU A 191 -9.44 -18.50 -3.29
C LEU A 191 -8.23 -19.20 -3.93
N PRO A 192 -8.31 -20.52 -4.19
CA PRO A 192 -7.32 -21.25 -4.99
C PRO A 192 -7.31 -20.75 -6.44
N GLY A 193 -6.14 -20.76 -7.11
CA GLY A 193 -6.05 -20.63 -8.58
C GLY A 193 -5.60 -19.28 -9.15
N HIS A 194 -5.77 -18.16 -8.45
CA HIS A 194 -5.16 -16.88 -8.87
C HIS A 194 -3.65 -16.88 -8.62
N HIS A 195 -2.79 -16.59 -9.59
CA HIS A 195 -1.36 -16.49 -9.32
C HIS A 195 -0.98 -15.04 -9.03
N ILE A 196 -0.71 -14.72 -7.76
CA ILE A 196 -0.13 -13.42 -7.38
C ILE A 196 1.39 -13.57 -7.51
N GLN A 197 1.98 -12.69 -8.33
CA GLN A 197 3.42 -12.66 -8.51
C GLN A 197 4.10 -12.16 -7.23
N PRO A 198 5.19 -12.80 -6.78
CA PRO A 198 5.97 -12.30 -5.66
C PRO A 198 6.45 -10.88 -5.92
N HIS A 199 6.40 -10.03 -4.90
CA HIS A 199 6.86 -8.65 -5.00
C HIS A 199 8.38 -8.62 -5.15
N ALA A 200 8.87 -7.73 -6.00
CA ALA A 200 10.28 -7.39 -6.08
C ALA A 200 10.67 -6.51 -4.87
N LEU A 201 11.92 -6.67 -4.44
CA LEU A 201 12.49 -5.86 -3.37
C LEU A 201 13.12 -4.58 -3.96
N PRO A 202 12.94 -3.41 -3.34
CA PRO A 202 13.61 -2.18 -3.75
C PRO A 202 15.14 -2.36 -3.75
N ALA A 203 15.79 -2.02 -4.86
CA ALA A 203 17.24 -1.85 -4.89
C ALA A 203 17.56 -0.41 -4.44
N CYS A 204 17.88 -0.21 -3.16
CA CYS A 204 18.37 1.08 -2.69
C CYS A 204 19.68 0.87 -1.92
N ALA A 205 20.79 1.11 -2.60
CA ALA A 205 22.12 1.14 -2.03
C ALA A 205 22.80 2.44 -2.47
N GLY A 206 23.47 3.12 -1.55
CA GLY A 206 24.22 4.35 -1.84
C GLY A 206 23.57 5.62 -1.29
N ARG A 207 24.18 6.75 -1.63
CA ARG A 207 23.72 8.08 -1.23
C ARG A 207 22.41 8.39 -1.97
N TRP A 208 21.40 8.88 -1.26
CA TRP A 208 20.06 9.11 -1.82
C TRP A 208 19.82 10.59 -2.08
N ILE A 209 19.16 10.91 -3.19
CA ILE A 209 18.81 12.28 -3.59
C ILE A 209 17.30 12.39 -3.83
N ALA A 210 16.67 13.42 -3.26
CA ALA A 210 15.26 13.73 -3.47
C ALA A 210 15.02 14.19 -4.92
N LEU A 211 14.02 13.61 -5.57
CA LEU A 211 13.52 14.01 -6.89
C LEU A 211 12.26 14.86 -6.79
N LEU A 212 11.50 14.73 -5.69
CA LEU A 212 10.34 15.56 -5.42
C LEU A 212 10.77 16.89 -4.78
N PRO A 213 10.06 18.01 -5.04
CA PRO A 213 10.32 19.27 -4.37
C PRO A 213 10.25 19.12 -2.85
N VAL A 214 11.21 19.68 -2.13
CA VAL A 214 11.22 19.72 -0.66
C VAL A 214 10.45 20.93 -0.14
N VAL A 215 10.04 20.89 1.14
CA VAL A 215 9.42 22.07 1.78
C VAL A 215 10.42 23.23 1.83
N GLU A 216 10.03 24.38 1.28
CA GLU A 216 10.84 25.58 1.35
C GLU A 216 10.76 26.23 2.75
N LEU A 217 11.89 26.26 3.47
CA LEU A 217 11.96 26.79 4.85
C LEU A 217 11.39 28.21 5.02
N ARG A 218 11.49 29.04 3.98
CA ARG A 218 11.00 30.43 4.00
C ARG A 218 9.46 30.54 4.08
N TYR A 219 8.75 29.51 3.63
CA TYR A 219 7.27 29.46 3.61
C TYR A 219 6.72 28.33 4.49
N ALA A 220 7.59 27.61 5.19
CA ALA A 220 7.21 26.49 6.03
C ALA A 220 6.31 26.96 7.19
N SER A 221 5.23 26.22 7.43
CA SER A 221 4.39 26.45 8.61
C SER A 221 5.13 26.05 9.91
N ALA A 222 4.63 26.50 11.06
CA ALA A 222 5.20 26.13 12.36
C ALA A 222 5.24 24.60 12.55
N HIS A 223 4.17 23.89 12.14
CA HIS A 223 4.11 22.43 12.20
C HIS A 223 5.15 21.77 11.30
N GLN A 224 5.35 22.29 10.09
CA GLN A 224 6.38 21.78 9.19
C GLN A 224 7.79 21.97 9.77
N LEU A 225 8.09 23.12 10.36
CA LEU A 225 9.39 23.37 10.98
C LEU A 225 9.65 22.44 12.18
N GLU A 226 8.63 22.17 12.98
CA GLU A 226 8.72 21.21 14.10
C GLU A 226 8.96 19.78 13.60
N SER A 227 8.17 19.31 12.64
CA SER A 227 8.33 17.96 12.06
C SER A 227 9.69 17.81 11.35
N LEU A 228 10.17 18.83 10.62
CA LEU A 228 11.51 18.83 10.03
C LEU A 228 12.58 18.66 11.10
N SER A 229 12.54 19.50 12.15
CA SER A 229 13.52 19.45 13.24
C SER A 229 13.55 18.09 13.94
N ARG A 230 12.37 17.50 14.16
CA ARG A 230 12.25 16.23 14.88
C ARG A 230 12.72 15.05 14.03
N TRP A 231 12.16 14.90 12.83
CA TRP A 231 12.34 13.68 12.03
C TRP A 231 13.59 13.69 11.16
N GLN A 232 14.25 14.84 10.99
CA GLN A 232 15.55 14.88 10.34
C GLN A 232 16.66 14.33 11.23
N ALA A 233 16.49 14.38 12.55
CA ALA A 233 17.41 13.76 13.52
C ALA A 233 17.31 12.22 13.55
N GLU A 234 16.29 11.64 12.92
CA GLU A 234 16.02 10.21 12.89
C GLU A 234 16.62 9.57 11.62
N PRO A 235 17.71 8.78 11.70
CA PRO A 235 18.46 8.32 10.52
C PRO A 235 17.63 7.57 9.47
N ALA A 236 16.60 6.83 9.90
CA ALA A 236 15.76 6.09 8.94
C ALA A 236 14.85 7.01 8.10
N LEU A 237 14.55 8.22 8.61
CA LEU A 237 13.69 9.22 7.97
C LEU A 237 14.43 10.45 7.43
N GLU A 238 15.67 10.70 7.88
CA GLU A 238 16.46 11.89 7.56
C GLU A 238 16.33 12.36 6.10
N ALA A 239 16.59 11.45 5.16
CA ALA A 239 16.56 11.76 3.73
C ALA A 239 15.14 12.03 3.19
N LEU A 240 14.13 11.37 3.75
CA LEU A 240 12.73 11.50 3.32
C LEU A 240 12.03 12.72 3.93
N THR A 241 12.43 13.12 5.15
CA THR A 241 11.80 14.16 5.95
C THR A 241 11.54 15.46 5.18
N PRO A 242 12.50 16.03 4.40
CA PRO A 242 12.27 17.26 3.64
C PRO A 242 11.13 17.18 2.60
N VAL A 243 10.89 15.98 2.06
CA VAL A 243 9.81 15.72 1.09
C VAL A 243 8.51 15.39 1.81
N LEU A 244 8.54 14.48 2.78
CA LEU A 244 7.32 14.05 3.49
C LEU A 244 6.69 15.18 4.32
N CYS A 245 7.47 16.20 4.67
CA CYS A 245 6.99 17.36 5.42
C CYS A 245 5.97 18.23 4.65
N HIS A 246 5.70 17.99 3.37
CA HIS A 246 4.50 18.56 2.72
C HIS A 246 3.22 18.15 3.45
N GLU A 247 3.18 16.98 4.09
CA GLU A 247 2.08 16.51 4.92
C GLU A 247 2.61 16.15 6.33
N PRO A 248 2.86 17.17 7.19
CA PRO A 248 3.58 16.99 8.46
C PRO A 248 2.84 16.06 9.44
N THR A 249 1.50 16.10 9.48
CA THR A 249 0.71 15.16 10.29
C THR A 249 0.93 13.69 9.89
N LEU A 250 1.06 13.41 8.58
CA LEU A 250 1.32 12.05 8.11
C LEU A 250 2.76 11.65 8.46
N LEU A 251 3.73 12.56 8.29
CA LEU A 251 5.11 12.35 8.68
C LEU A 251 5.27 12.06 10.17
N ASP A 252 4.60 12.82 11.04
CA ASP A 252 4.62 12.60 12.47
C ASP A 252 4.12 11.22 12.85
N LEU A 253 2.96 10.81 12.33
CA LEU A 253 2.42 9.49 12.61
C LEU A 253 3.29 8.37 12.03
N THR A 254 3.86 8.53 10.83
CA THR A 254 4.84 7.59 10.27
C THR A 254 6.05 7.47 11.19
N GLY A 255 6.58 8.59 11.70
CA GLY A 255 7.70 8.60 12.63
C GLY A 255 7.39 7.99 13.99
N GLU A 256 6.19 8.20 14.53
CA GLU A 256 5.76 7.55 15.77
C GLU A 256 5.70 6.03 15.59
N ILE A 257 5.18 5.52 14.47
CA ILE A 257 5.19 4.07 14.16
C ILE A 257 6.64 3.57 14.13
N LEU A 258 7.54 4.28 13.45
CA LEU A 258 8.96 3.90 13.37
C LEU A 258 9.58 3.73 14.75
N ILE A 259 9.52 4.77 15.59
CA ILE A 259 10.16 4.78 16.91
C ILE A 259 9.57 3.67 17.80
N ASN A 260 8.24 3.52 17.79
CA ASN A 260 7.57 2.54 18.65
C ASN A 260 7.59 1.11 18.10
N SER A 261 8.04 0.90 16.85
CA SER A 261 8.22 -0.44 16.25
C SER A 261 9.62 -1.03 16.49
N ARG A 262 10.55 -0.26 17.06
CA ARG A 262 11.92 -0.72 17.32
C ARG A 262 11.93 -1.79 18.40
N GLU A 263 12.28 -3.01 18.00
CA GLU A 263 12.49 -4.11 18.94
C GLU A 263 13.99 -4.34 19.12
N GLU A 264 14.50 -4.10 20.33
CA GLU A 264 15.93 -4.23 20.66
C GLU A 264 16.37 -5.66 20.98
N SER A 265 15.45 -6.65 20.90
CA SER A 265 15.79 -8.04 21.18
C SER A 265 16.99 -8.51 20.35
N ALA A 266 17.97 -9.13 21.00
CA ALA A 266 19.14 -9.70 20.34
C ALA A 266 18.84 -11.05 19.65
N LEU A 267 17.68 -11.66 19.94
CA LEU A 267 17.27 -12.93 19.36
C LEU A 267 16.87 -12.72 17.90
N SER A 268 17.61 -13.38 17.01
CA SER A 268 17.38 -13.38 15.56
C SER A 268 17.37 -14.82 15.06
N PRO A 269 16.27 -15.55 15.28
CA PRO A 269 16.14 -16.93 14.82
C PRO A 269 16.36 -17.05 13.31
N PRO A 270 16.95 -18.14 12.80
CA PRO A 270 17.08 -18.36 11.36
C PRO A 270 15.72 -18.36 10.63
N SER A 271 14.66 -18.85 11.29
CA SER A 271 13.29 -18.81 10.75
C SER A 271 12.75 -17.39 10.53
N LEU A 272 13.26 -16.38 11.25
CA LEU A 272 12.83 -14.99 11.11
C LEU A 272 13.14 -14.43 9.73
N LEU A 273 14.32 -14.71 9.18
CA LEU A 273 14.69 -14.25 7.84
C LEU A 273 13.76 -14.82 6.76
N ALA A 274 13.44 -16.12 6.86
CA ALA A 274 12.52 -16.77 5.93
C ALA A 274 11.08 -16.22 6.08
N ALA A 275 10.63 -15.97 7.31
CA ALA A 275 9.32 -15.38 7.58
C ALA A 275 9.24 -13.94 7.02
N VAL A 276 10.26 -13.12 7.24
CA VAL A 276 10.34 -11.74 6.72
C VAL A 276 10.40 -11.73 5.20
N ASP A 277 11.20 -12.60 4.56
CA ASP A 277 11.28 -12.66 3.09
C ASP A 277 9.93 -13.05 2.48
N LEU A 278 9.26 -14.08 3.03
CA LEU A 278 7.94 -14.49 2.56
C LEU A 278 6.91 -13.38 2.79
N LEU A 279 6.87 -12.77 3.98
CA LEU A 279 5.93 -11.69 4.29
C LEU A 279 6.14 -10.47 3.39
N THR A 280 7.40 -10.18 3.03
CA THR A 280 7.73 -9.04 2.18
C THR A 280 7.32 -9.28 0.73
N ARG A 281 7.56 -10.49 0.20
CA ARG A 281 7.32 -10.83 -1.21
C ARG A 281 5.93 -11.39 -1.50
N SER A 282 5.33 -12.10 -0.56
CA SER A 282 4.06 -12.81 -0.77
C SER A 282 3.24 -12.87 0.52
N PRO A 283 2.75 -11.71 1.02
CA PRO A 283 1.95 -11.67 2.23
C PRO A 283 0.69 -12.53 2.15
N ASP A 284 0.14 -12.75 0.94
CA ASP A 284 -1.00 -13.65 0.69
C ASP A 284 -0.74 -15.13 1.06
N ARG A 285 0.54 -15.53 1.15
CA ARG A 285 0.97 -16.89 1.49
C ARG A 285 1.43 -17.03 2.94
N PHE A 286 1.47 -15.94 3.70
CA PHE A 286 1.90 -15.97 5.09
C PHE A 286 0.87 -16.71 5.94
N SER A 287 1.33 -17.58 6.83
CA SER A 287 0.45 -18.43 7.64
C SER A 287 1.13 -18.86 8.93
N ALA A 288 0.41 -19.64 9.75
CA ALA A 288 0.96 -20.26 10.95
C ALA A 288 2.25 -21.07 10.66
N ALA A 289 2.44 -21.58 9.44
CA ALA A 289 3.66 -22.32 9.06
C ALA A 289 4.94 -21.49 9.14
N GLN A 290 4.86 -20.16 8.99
CA GLN A 290 6.01 -19.26 9.16
C GLN A 290 6.03 -18.61 10.56
N PHE A 291 4.90 -18.61 11.26
CA PHE A 291 4.78 -18.01 12.58
C PHE A 291 5.21 -18.98 13.71
N THR A 292 4.79 -20.24 13.65
CA THR A 292 5.09 -21.25 14.68
C THR A 292 6.58 -21.48 14.89
N PRO A 293 7.44 -21.60 13.85
CA PRO A 293 8.87 -21.79 14.05
C PRO A 293 9.56 -20.66 14.84
N LEU A 294 9.05 -19.43 14.74
CA LEU A 294 9.58 -18.29 15.52
C LEU A 294 9.43 -18.51 17.03
N MET A 295 8.30 -19.11 17.43
CA MET A 295 8.00 -19.43 18.82
C MET A 295 8.80 -20.64 19.30
N GLU A 296 8.95 -21.66 18.46
CA GLU A 296 9.78 -22.85 18.76
C GLU A 296 11.25 -22.48 18.93
N GLU A 297 11.73 -21.47 18.22
CA GLU A 297 13.09 -20.93 18.33
C GLU A 297 13.22 -19.84 19.43
N GLY A 298 12.20 -19.68 20.28
CA GLY A 298 12.29 -18.97 21.56
C GLY A 298 11.83 -17.51 21.57
N LEU A 299 11.26 -16.99 20.48
CA LEU A 299 10.57 -15.69 20.53
C LEU A 299 9.24 -15.83 21.26
N THR A 300 8.87 -14.79 22.01
CA THR A 300 7.47 -14.64 22.46
C THR A 300 6.58 -14.18 21.30
N VAL A 301 5.26 -14.36 21.44
CA VAL A 301 4.29 -13.96 20.42
C VAL A 301 4.40 -12.46 20.12
N ALA A 302 4.51 -11.64 21.16
CA ALA A 302 4.67 -10.19 21.03
C ALA A 302 5.97 -9.81 20.30
N GLN A 303 7.09 -10.45 20.63
CA GLN A 303 8.37 -10.21 19.94
C GLN A 303 8.30 -10.61 18.45
N ALA A 304 7.71 -11.76 18.14
CA ALA A 304 7.53 -12.20 16.76
C ALA A 304 6.69 -11.18 15.96
N ILE A 305 5.58 -10.71 16.52
CA ILE A 305 4.72 -9.70 15.89
C ILE A 305 5.45 -8.37 15.70
N ASN A 306 6.16 -7.88 16.72
CA ASN A 306 6.90 -6.62 16.62
C ASN A 306 8.00 -6.70 15.55
N ARG A 307 8.75 -7.81 15.50
CA ARG A 307 9.79 -8.03 14.47
C ARG A 307 9.21 -8.07 13.05
N LEU A 308 8.11 -8.79 12.86
CA LEU A 308 7.45 -8.87 11.55
C LEU A 308 6.82 -7.51 11.16
N SER A 309 6.23 -6.79 12.11
CA SER A 309 5.65 -5.46 11.89
C SER A 309 6.73 -4.41 11.57
N GLN A 310 7.89 -4.48 12.24
CA GLN A 310 9.05 -3.66 11.93
C GLN A 310 9.52 -3.91 10.49
N SER A 311 9.67 -5.18 10.07
CA SER A 311 10.06 -5.49 8.69
C SER A 311 9.03 -5.01 7.64
N ALA A 312 7.74 -5.06 7.97
CA ALA A 312 6.68 -4.53 7.12
C ALA A 312 6.78 -3.00 6.98
N PHE A 313 7.13 -2.30 8.06
CA PHE A 313 7.34 -0.85 8.08
C PHE A 313 8.61 -0.44 7.32
N GLU A 314 9.70 -1.18 7.45
CA GLU A 314 10.91 -1.00 6.62
C GLU A 314 10.59 -1.14 5.13
N GLY A 315 9.74 -2.11 4.77
CA GLY A 315 9.22 -2.27 3.42
C GLY A 315 8.40 -1.07 2.90
N TRP A 316 7.73 -0.34 3.78
CA TRP A 316 7.07 0.93 3.46
C TRP A 316 8.11 2.03 3.23
N LEU A 317 9.05 2.24 4.16
CA LEU A 317 10.10 3.27 4.00
C LEU A 317 10.92 3.08 2.71
N ASN A 318 11.24 1.83 2.36
CA ASN A 318 11.98 1.54 1.13
C ASN A 318 11.19 1.93 -0.13
N ARG A 319 9.86 1.76 -0.13
CA ARG A 319 9.00 2.23 -1.23
C ARG A 319 8.93 3.75 -1.29
N LEU A 320 8.88 4.44 -0.15
CA LEU A 320 8.96 5.90 -0.12
C LEU A 320 10.29 6.40 -0.71
N LYS A 321 11.42 5.75 -0.40
CA LYS A 321 12.73 6.09 -0.96
C LYS A 321 12.76 5.94 -2.48
N VAL A 322 12.21 4.86 -3.02
CA VAL A 322 12.08 4.65 -4.47
C VAL A 322 11.17 5.70 -5.11
N ALA A 323 10.06 6.04 -4.47
CA ALA A 323 9.08 6.96 -5.02
C ALA A 323 9.58 8.41 -5.02
N ALA A 324 10.21 8.84 -3.92
CA ALA A 324 10.59 10.23 -3.68
C ALA A 324 12.00 10.60 -4.19
N GLY A 325 12.81 9.63 -4.61
CA GLY A 325 14.19 9.88 -4.99
C GLY A 325 14.88 8.72 -5.70
N LYS A 326 16.19 8.84 -5.85
CA LYS A 326 17.06 7.81 -6.46
C LYS A 326 18.40 7.73 -5.75
N ALA A 327 19.09 6.60 -5.92
CA ALA A 327 20.50 6.49 -5.57
C ALA A 327 21.33 7.39 -6.51
N GLU A 328 22.31 8.08 -5.94
CA GLU A 328 23.34 8.86 -6.63
C GLU A 328 24.28 7.98 -7.45
#